data_AF-A0A0N8P327-F1
#
_entry.id   AF-A0A0N8P327-F1
#
_cell.length_a   1.000
_cell.length_b   1.000
_cell.length_c   1.000
_cell.angle_alpha   90.00
_cell.angle_beta   90.00
_cell.angle_gamma   90.00
#
_symmetry.space_group_name_H-M   'P 1'
#
loop_
_entity.id
_entity.type
_entity.pdbx_description
1 polymer ?
#
loop_
_entity_poly.entity_id
_entity_poly.type
_entity_poly.pdbx_seq_one_letter_code
_entity_poly.pdbx_strand_id
1 'polypeptide(L)' 'MNTPTRTFISALGGYHAVAKSLKKKPQTVHTAMQSGIFPAAWYNALCELARKASIEEPKRDLFSFINLTKEQAA' A
#
# COMPACT_ATOMS: atom_id res chain seq x y z
N MET A 1 -1.34 1.35 18.58
CA MET A 1 -0.02 1.44 17.93
C MET A 1 -0.18 2.13 16.59
N ASN A 2 0.54 3.23 16.35
CA ASN A 2 0.48 4.00 15.11
C ASN A 2 1.54 3.43 14.15
N THR A 3 1.13 2.57 13.21
CA THR A 3 2.07 2.00 12.23
C THR A 3 2.24 2.97 11.06
N PRO A 4 3.43 3.04 10.43
CA PRO A 4 3.66 3.89 9.26
C PRO A 4 2.63 3.68 8.14
N THR A 5 2.19 2.43 7.93
CA THR A 5 1.13 2.07 6.98
C THR A 5 -0.22 2.67 7.36
N ARG A 6 -0.60 2.65 8.64
CA ARG A 6 -1.85 3.24 9.11
C ARG A 6 -1.83 4.77 8.96
N THR A 7 -0.72 5.42 9.33
CA THR A 7 -0.58 6.87 9.18
C THR A 7 -0.70 7.30 7.73
N PHE A 8 -0.04 6.59 6.80
CA PHE A 8 -0.12 6.86 5.37
C PHE A 8 -1.54 6.69 4.82
N ILE A 9 -2.22 5.60 5.16
CA ILE A 9 -3.60 5.35 4.70
C ILE A 9 -4.57 6.38 5.27
N SER A 10 -4.39 6.79 6.53
CA SER A 10 -5.17 7.89 7.13
C SER A 10 -4.95 9.21 6.40
N ALA A 11 -3.72 9.55 6.01
CA ALA A 11 -3.42 10.75 5.23
C ALA A 11 -4.07 10.75 3.82
N LEU A 12 -4.26 9.56 3.23
CA LEU A 12 -4.97 9.38 1.96
C LEU A 12 -6.51 9.47 2.07
N GLY A 13 -7.07 9.76 3.25
CA GLY A 13 -8.51 9.79 3.49
C GLY A 13 -9.09 8.45 3.99
N GLY A 14 -8.24 7.53 4.46
CA GLY A 14 -8.62 6.30 5.12
C GLY A 14 -8.71 5.07 4.20
N TYR A 15 -8.86 3.90 4.82
CA TYR A 15 -8.75 2.61 4.11
C TYR A 15 -9.88 2.36 3.11
N HIS A 16 -11.07 2.94 3.31
CA HIS A 16 -12.17 2.84 2.34
C HIS A 16 -11.86 3.58 1.02
N ALA A 17 -11.30 4.79 1.10
CA ALA A 17 -10.91 5.57 -0.07
C ALA A 17 -9.81 4.85 -0.85
N VAL A 18 -8.80 4.35 -0.14
CA VAL A 18 -7.71 3.58 -0.74
C VAL A 18 -8.22 2.29 -1.39
N ALA A 19 -9.11 1.55 -0.72
CA ALA A 19 -9.70 0.32 -1.27
C ALA A 19 -10.45 0.58 -2.58
N LYS A 20 -11.23 1.67 -2.65
CA LYS A 20 -11.95 2.08 -3.87
C LYS A 20 -10.98 2.37 -5.01
N SER A 21 -9.92 3.13 -4.73
CA SER A 21 -8.92 3.49 -5.74
C SER A 21 -8.10 2.30 -6.23
N LEU A 22 -7.77 1.35 -5.34
CA LEU A 22 -7.08 0.10 -5.69
C LEU A 22 -8.02 -0.94 -6.35
N LYS A 23 -9.33 -0.66 -6.42
CA LYS A 23 -10.37 -1.62 -6.84
C LYS A 23 -10.26 -2.94 -6.04
N LYS A 24 -9.99 -2.84 -4.74
CA LYS A 24 -9.88 -3.97 -3.81
C LYS A 24 -10.97 -3.89 -2.73
N LYS A 25 -11.20 -5.01 -2.04
CA LYS A 25 -12.10 -5.04 -0.89
C LYS A 25 -11.48 -4.24 0.28
N PRO A 26 -12.28 -3.49 1.07
CA PRO A 26 -11.78 -2.80 2.27
C PRO A 26 -11.05 -3.72 3.24
N GLN A 27 -11.52 -4.96 3.38
CA GLN A 27 -10.88 -6.00 4.21
C GLN A 27 -9.43 -6.26 3.77
N THR A 28 -9.15 -6.28 2.47
CA THR A 28 -7.78 -6.49 1.97
C THR A 28 -6.84 -5.37 2.41
N VAL A 29 -7.28 -4.12 2.34
CA VAL A 29 -6.49 -2.97 2.81
C VAL A 29 -6.33 -3.01 4.33
N HIS A 30 -7.37 -3.39 5.06
CA HIS A 30 -7.32 -3.55 6.50
C HIS A 30 -6.31 -4.63 6.93
N THR A 31 -6.32 -5.81 6.30
CA THR A 31 -5.35 -6.87 6.58
C THR A 31 -3.92 -6.41 6.28
N ALA A 32 -3.69 -5.74 5.14
CA ALA A 32 -2.35 -5.21 4.83
C ALA A 32 -1.87 -4.17 5.84
N MET A 33 -2.78 -3.31 6.33
CA MET A 33 -2.48 -2.38 7.43
C MET A 33 -2.15 -3.09 8.73
N GLN A 34 -2.88 -4.15 9.08
CA GLN A 34 -2.60 -4.96 10.27
C GLN A 34 -1.25 -5.68 10.18
N SER A 35 -0.90 -6.18 8.99
CA SER A 35 0.42 -6.77 8.72
C SER A 35 1.57 -5.76 8.76
N GLY A 36 1.28 -4.45 8.72
CA GLY A 36 2.30 -3.41 8.76
C GLY A 36 3.09 -3.23 7.46
N ILE A 37 2.83 -4.03 6.43
CA ILE A 37 3.50 -4.00 5.13
C ILE A 37 2.46 -4.14 4.00
N PHE A 38 2.59 -3.31 2.96
CA PHE A 38 1.76 -3.37 1.77
C PHE A 38 2.33 -4.34 0.71
N PRO A 39 1.49 -4.92 -0.15
CA PRO A 39 1.97 -5.65 -1.33
C PRO A 39 2.67 -4.71 -2.31
N ALA A 40 3.84 -5.08 -2.86
CA ALA A 40 4.54 -4.27 -3.86
C ALA A 40 3.68 -3.91 -5.09
N ALA A 41 2.74 -4.78 -5.47
CA ALA A 41 1.79 -4.51 -6.54
C ALA A 41 0.95 -3.24 -6.32
N TRP A 42 0.85 -2.73 -5.09
CA TRP A 42 0.09 -1.53 -4.75
C TRP A 42 0.94 -0.26 -4.81
N TYR A 43 2.27 -0.38 -4.93
CA TYR A 43 3.20 0.76 -4.87
C TYR A 43 2.84 1.86 -5.86
N ASN A 44 2.75 1.51 -7.15
CA ASN A 44 2.45 2.49 -8.20
C ASN A 44 1.09 3.18 -7.96
N ALA A 45 0.05 2.41 -7.63
CA ALA A 45 -1.27 2.97 -7.41
C ALA A 45 -1.35 3.85 -6.15
N LEU A 46 -0.60 3.52 -5.09
CA LEU A 46 -0.50 4.35 -3.89
C LEU A 46 0.34 5.62 -4.13
N CYS A 47 1.41 5.55 -4.93
CA CYS A 47 2.15 6.74 -5.38
C CYS A 47 1.25 7.67 -6.20
N GLU A 48 0.47 7.15 -7.14
CA GLU A 48 -0.48 7.96 -7.92
C GLU A 48 -1.55 8.61 -7.03
N LEU A 49 -2.05 7.90 -6.02
CA LEU A 49 -2.99 8.46 -5.05
C LEU A 49 -2.35 9.55 -4.19
N ALA A 50 -1.11 9.34 -3.74
CA ALA A 50 -0.36 10.32 -2.98
C ALA A 50 -0.19 11.62 -3.79
N ARG A 51 0.20 11.51 -5.07
CA ARG A 51 0.29 12.64 -5.99
C ARG A 51 -1.04 13.36 -6.17
N LYS A 52 -2.14 12.61 -6.38
CA LYS A 52 -3.49 13.20 -6.52
C LYS A 52 -3.94 13.92 -5.27
N ALA A 53 -3.58 13.40 -4.09
CA ALA A 53 -3.86 14.01 -2.81
C ALA A 53 -2.85 15.11 -2.41
N SER A 54 -1.84 15.39 -3.25
CA SER A 54 -0.73 16.31 -2.93
C SER A 54 -0.05 16.01 -1.59
N ILE A 55 0.10 14.72 -1.26
CA ILE A 55 0.86 14.26 -0.09
C ILE A 55 2.17 13.58 -0.51
N GLU A 56 3.07 13.40 0.45
CA GLU A 56 4.33 12.68 0.23
C GLU A 56 4.08 11.24 -0.22
N GLU A 57 4.84 10.80 -1.23
CA GLU A 57 4.78 9.43 -1.72
C GLU A 57 5.20 8.42 -0.64
N PRO A 58 4.60 7.23 -0.60
CA PRO A 58 4.95 6.24 0.41
C PRO A 58 6.36 5.71 0.16
N LYS A 59 7.17 5.61 1.23
CA LYS A 59 8.50 5.01 1.16
C LYS A 59 8.40 3.54 0.74
N ARG A 60 9.36 3.08 -0.08
CA ARG A 60 9.43 1.68 -0.56
C ARG A 60 9.52 0.65 0.58
N ASP A 61 10.08 1.03 1.72
CA ASP A 61 10.15 0.20 2.93
C ASP A 61 8.77 -0.22 3.47
N LEU A 62 7.71 0.52 3.13
CA LEU A 62 6.33 0.16 3.47
C LEU A 62 5.79 -1.02 2.66
N PHE A 63 6.56 -1.57 1.72
CA PHE A 63 6.10 -2.57 0.75
C PHE A 63 6.96 -3.83 0.77
N SER A 64 6.30 -4.99 0.66
CA SER A 64 6.97 -6.27 0.40
C SER A 64 7.21 -6.41 -1.09
N PHE A 65 8.39 -5.98 -1.54
CA PHE A 65 8.91 -6.33 -2.85
C PHE A 65 9.47 -7.75 -2.77
N ILE A 66 8.74 -8.71 -3.34
CA ILE A 66 9.31 -10.05 -3.57
C ILE A 66 10.43 -9.84 -4.59
N ASN A 67 11.68 -9.99 -4.14
CA ASN A 67 12.77 -10.25 -5.05
C ASN A 67 12.45 -11.60 -5.69
N LEU A 68 11.92 -11.57 -6.91
CA LEU A 68 11.88 -12.74 -7.79
C LEU A 68 13.34 -13.12 -8.06
N THR A 69 13.96 -13.82 -7.12
CA THR A 69 15.12 -14.64 -7.41
C THR A 69 14.66 -15.61 -8.49
N LYS A 70 15.46 -15.66 -9.55
CA LYS A 70 15.20 -16.19 -10.88
C LYS A 70 15.05 -17.73 -10.91
N GLU A 71 14.35 -18.32 -9.95
CA GLU A 71 14.29 -19.76 -9.67
C GLU A 71 12.85 -20.31 -9.81
N GLN A 72 12.10 -19.80 -10.79
CA GLN A 72 10.83 -20.40 -11.25
C GLN A 72 10.75 -20.41 -12.79
N ALA A 73 11.88 -20.63 -13.44
CA ALA A 73 11.98 -20.98 -14.85
C ALA A 73 12.78 -22.28 -14.94
N ALA A 74 12.16 -23.38 -14.54
CA ALA A 74 12.62 -24.75 -14.78
C ALA A 74 11.49 -25.52 -15.46
#